data_AF-A0A1B3MVU9-F1
#
_entry.id   AF-A0A1B3MVU9-F1
#
_cell.length_a   1.000
_cell.length_b   1.000
_cell.length_c   1.000
_cell.angle_alpha   90.00
_cell.angle_beta   90.00
_cell.angle_gamma   90.00
#
_symmetry.space_group_name_H-M   'P 1'
#
loop_
_entity.id
_entity.type
_entity.pdbx_description
1 polymer ?
#
loop_
_entity_poly.entity_id
_entity_poly.type
_entity_poly.pdbx_seq_one_letter_code
_entity_poly.pdbx_strand_id
1 'polypeptide(L)'
;MPSKKHKPEEIIGKLREVEIVLSQGASTAEACRRIAVSEQTYYRWRKEYGGLKTDQARRMKDLERENQRLRRAISDLTLDKLILQEAARGNF
;
A
#
# COMPACT_ATOMS: atom_id res chain seq x y z
N MET A 1 21.09 -19.69 20.00
CA MET A 1 19.87 -20.04 19.24
C MET A 1 19.91 -19.35 17.88
N PRO A 2 19.59 -20.02 16.76
CA PRO A 2 19.57 -19.37 15.46
C PRO A 2 18.51 -18.27 15.45
N SER A 3 18.88 -17.04 15.06
CA SER A 3 17.91 -15.96 14.95
C SER A 3 16.96 -16.27 13.79
N LYS A 4 15.66 -16.45 14.09
CA LYS A 4 14.64 -16.49 13.04
C LYS A 4 14.57 -15.09 12.43
N LYS A 5 15.01 -14.95 11.18
CA LYS A 5 14.84 -13.70 10.42
C LYS A 5 13.36 -13.56 10.07
N HIS A 6 12.73 -12.51 10.58
CA HIS A 6 11.36 -12.15 10.19
C HIS A 6 11.37 -11.58 8.77
N LYS A 7 10.38 -11.96 7.96
CA LYS A 7 10.18 -11.36 6.63
C LYS A 7 9.60 -9.94 6.78
N PRO A 8 9.83 -9.02 5.84
CA PRO A 8 9.27 -7.67 5.90
C PRO A 8 7.75 -7.65 6.13
N GLU A 9 7.00 -8.55 5.50
CA GLU A 9 5.54 -8.65 5.65
C GLU A 9 5.13 -9.03 7.08
N GLU A 10 5.88 -9.94 7.70
CA GLU A 10 5.67 -10.36 9.08
C GLU A 10 5.98 -9.22 10.07
N ILE A 11 7.05 -8.45 9.81
CA ILE A 11 7.42 -7.27 10.59
C ILE A 11 6.29 -6.23 10.54
N ILE A 12 5.78 -5.93 9.35
CA ILE A 12 4.68 -4.97 9.15
C ILE A 12 3.40 -5.45 9.86
N GLY A 13 3.11 -6.76 9.80
CA GLY A 13 1.98 -7.37 10.52
C GLY A 13 2.11 -7.20 12.03
N LYS A 14 3.29 -7.47 12.59
CA LYS A 14 3.56 -7.28 14.02
C LYS A 14 3.50 -5.82 14.46
N LEU A 15 4.00 -4.89 13.64
CA LEU A 15 3.88 -3.45 13.91
C LEU A 15 2.42 -2.98 13.94
N ARG A 16 1.55 -3.53 13.08
CA ARG A 16 0.10 -3.28 13.11
C ARG A 16 -0.53 -3.76 14.42
N GLU A 17 -0.20 -4.96 14.86
CA GLU A 17 -0.73 -5.49 16.12
C GLU A 17 -0.31 -4.61 17.32
N VAL A 18 0.94 -4.15 17.34
CA VAL A 18 1.43 -3.21 18.36
C VAL A 18 0.62 -1.91 18.35
N GLU A 19 0.38 -1.30 17.18
CA GLU A 19 -0.43 -0.08 17.07
C GLU A 19 -1.86 -0.24 17.60
N ILE A 20 -2.50 -1.39 17.36
CA ILE A 20 -3.85 -1.69 17.86
C ILE A 20 -3.86 -1.79 19.39
N VAL A 21 -2.85 -2.45 19.97
CA VAL A 21 -2.76 -2.61 21.42
C VAL A 21 -2.46 -1.28 22.11
N LEU A 22 -1.59 -0.45 21.50
CA LEU A 22 -1.31 0.90 21.99
C LEU A 22 -2.55 1.81 21.93
N SER A 23 -3.38 1.71 20.88
CA SER A 23 -4.61 2.52 20.77
C SER A 23 -5.68 2.13 21.78
N GLN A 24 -5.59 0.93 22.36
CA GLN A 24 -6.42 0.47 23.47
C GLN A 24 -5.88 0.92 24.85
N GLY A 25 -4.80 1.70 24.89
CA GLY A 25 -4.24 2.28 26.12
C GLY A 25 -3.18 1.41 26.81
N ALA A 26 -2.78 0.29 26.21
CA ALA A 26 -1.71 -0.55 26.77
C ALA A 26 -0.32 0.10 26.58
N SER A 27 0.64 -0.32 27.38
CA SER A 27 2.02 0.14 27.31
C SER A 27 2.79 -0.49 26.13
N THR A 28 3.85 0.18 25.67
CA THR A 28 4.77 -0.35 24.66
C THR A 28 5.38 -1.69 25.09
N ALA A 29 5.67 -1.85 26.38
CA ALA A 29 6.21 -3.08 26.95
C ALA A 29 5.23 -4.25 26.79
N GLU A 30 3.94 -4.03 27.06
CA GLU A 30 2.88 -5.04 26.88
C GLU A 30 2.68 -5.40 25.41
N ALA A 31 2.64 -4.39 24.54
CA ALA A 31 2.49 -4.59 23.11
C ALA A 31 3.67 -5.41 22.53
N CYS A 32 4.91 -5.11 22.93
CA CYS A 32 6.10 -5.85 22.50
C CYS A 32 6.10 -7.30 23.01
N ARG A 33 5.65 -7.54 24.25
CA ARG A 33 5.47 -8.90 24.80
C ARG A 33 4.47 -9.70 23.97
N ARG A 34 3.36 -9.09 23.55
CA ARG A 34 2.32 -9.77 22.76
C ARG A 34 2.81 -10.29 21.41
N ILE A 35 3.67 -9.53 20.74
CA ILE A 35 4.26 -9.95 19.45
C ILE A 35 5.59 -10.72 19.60
N ALA A 36 5.96 -11.05 20.85
CA ALA A 36 7.17 -11.76 21.24
C ALA A 36 8.47 -11.11 20.72
N VAL A 37 8.60 -9.79 20.85
CA VAL A 37 9.84 -9.06 20.51
C VAL A 37 10.27 -8.14 21.66
N SER A 38 11.55 -7.77 21.67
CA SER A 38 12.06 -6.74 22.58
C SER A 38 11.64 -5.34 22.11
N GLU A 39 11.51 -4.40 23.05
CA GLU A 39 11.24 -2.98 22.72
C GLU A 39 12.29 -2.39 21.77
N GLN A 40 13.57 -2.75 21.95
CA GLN A 40 14.63 -2.35 21.02
C GLN A 40 14.36 -2.82 19.58
N THR A 41 13.90 -4.06 19.41
CA THR A 41 13.53 -4.59 18.09
C THR A 41 12.34 -3.85 17.52
N TYR A 42 11.32 -3.57 18.33
CA TYR A 42 10.16 -2.77 17.94
C TYR A 42 10.57 -1.38 17.44
N TYR A 43 11.38 -0.62 18.19
CA TYR A 43 11.80 0.71 17.77
C TYR A 43 12.62 0.69 16.48
N ARG A 44 13.52 -0.30 16.31
CA ARG A 44 14.25 -0.49 15.05
C ARG A 44 13.29 -0.75 13.88
N TRP A 45 12.34 -1.69 14.05
CA TRP A 45 11.35 -1.99 13.03
C TRP A 45 10.45 -0.82 12.72
N ARG A 46 10.04 -0.04 13.73
CA ARG A 46 9.23 1.17 13.52
C ARG A 46 10.00 2.21 12.71
N LYS A 47 11.30 2.37 12.93
CA LYS A 47 12.15 3.26 12.13
C LYS A 47 12.28 2.80 10.68
N GLU A 48 12.41 1.50 10.45
CA GLU A 48 12.69 0.93 9.12
C GLU A 48 11.42 0.67 8.29
N TYR A 49 10.33 0.23 8.93
CA TYR A 49 9.10 -0.23 8.27
C TYR A 49 7.86 0.59 8.65
N GLY A 50 7.93 1.48 9.65
CA GLY A 50 6.77 2.27 10.11
C GLY A 50 6.24 3.25 9.07
N GLY A 51 7.10 3.81 8.21
CA GLY A 51 6.71 4.68 7.09
C GLY A 51 6.18 3.92 5.86
N LEU A 52 6.35 2.60 5.80
CA LEU A 52 5.98 1.83 4.61
C LEU A 52 4.47 1.86 4.35
N LYS A 53 3.63 1.97 5.39
CA LYS A 53 2.18 2.13 5.23
C LYS A 53 1.80 3.44 4.54
N THR A 54 2.43 4.55 4.92
CA THR A 54 2.16 5.87 4.31
C THR A 54 2.61 5.89 2.87
N ASP A 55 3.74 5.23 2.56
CA ASP A 55 4.25 5.12 1.20
C ASP A 55 3.38 4.20 0.34
N GLN A 56 2.89 3.08 0.89
CA GLN A 56 1.95 2.20 0.20
C GLN A 56 0.61 2.88 -0.08
N ALA A 57 0.05 3.62 0.88
CA ALA A 57 -1.19 4.38 0.68
C ALA A 57 -1.02 5.50 -0.37
N ARG A 58 0.11 6.20 -0.35
CA ARG A 58 0.46 7.20 -1.36
C ARG A 58 0.57 6.58 -2.75
N ARG A 59 1.32 5.47 -2.87
CA ARG A 59 1.47 4.73 -4.12
C ARG A 59 0.13 4.23 -4.66
N MET A 60 -0.77 3.75 -3.80
CA MET A 60 -2.11 3.34 -4.21
C MET A 60 -2.87 4.51 -4.81
N LYS A 61 -2.90 5.67 -4.13
CA LYS A 61 -3.59 6.87 -4.60
C LYS A 61 -3.02 7.41 -5.92
N ASP A 62 -1.70 7.28 -6.12
CA ASP A 62 -1.05 7.68 -7.36
C ASP A 62 -1.40 6.72 -8.51
N LEU A 63 -1.44 5.40 -8.24
CA LEU A 63 -1.90 4.39 -9.21
C LEU A 63 -3.37 4.57 -9.59
N GLU A 64 -4.25 4.88 -8.64
CA GLU A 64 -5.66 5.16 -8.90
C GLU A 64 -5.84 6.38 -9.82
N ARG A 65 -5.10 7.46 -9.55
CA ARG A 65 -5.09 8.66 -10.40
C ARG A 65 -4.60 8.36 -11.81
N GLU A 66 -3.52 7.61 -11.94
CA GLU A 66 -2.98 7.23 -13.25
C GLU A 66 -3.96 6.31 -14.00
N ASN A 67 -4.59 5.36 -13.31
CA ASN A 67 -5.60 4.49 -13.93
C ASN A 67 -6.79 5.30 -14.44
N GLN A 68 -7.25 6.30 -13.68
CA GLN A 68 -8.32 7.20 -14.12
C GLN A 68 -7.91 8.00 -15.36
N ARG A 69 -6.67 8.53 -15.38
CA ARG A 69 -6.12 9.26 -16.52
C ARG A 69 -6.06 8.39 -17.78
N LEU A 70 -5.55 7.17 -17.64
CA LEU A 70 -5.45 6.21 -18.74
C LEU A 70 -6.82 5.80 -19.27
N ARG A 71 -7.80 5.56 -18.39
CA ARG A 71 -9.17 5.23 -18.81
C ARG A 71 -9.81 6.35 -19.63
N ARG A 72 -9.61 7.62 -19.25
CA ARG A 72 -10.10 8.77 -20.01
C ARG A 72 -9.44 8.83 -21.38
N ALA A 73 -8.10 8.79 -21.43
CA ALA A 73 -7.36 8.82 -22.69
C ALA A 73 -7.77 7.68 -23.64
N ILE A 74 -7.96 6.47 -23.14
CA ILE A 74 -8.43 5.34 -23.95
C ILE A 74 -9.85 5.58 -24.47
N SER A 75 -10.75 6.15 -23.66
CA SER A 75 -12.12 6.44 -24.07
C SER A 75 -12.16 7.47 -25.20
N ASP A 76 -11.40 8.56 -25.05
CA ASP A 76 -11.31 9.62 -26.05
C ASP A 76 -10.73 9.09 -27.37
N LEU A 77 -9.60 8.36 -27.31
CA LEU A 77 -9.00 7.73 -28.49
C LEU A 77 -9.91 6.70 -29.16
N THR A 78 -10.71 5.98 -28.38
CA THR A 78 -11.67 5.01 -28.91
C THR A 78 -12.80 5.72 -29.64
N LEU A 79 -13.30 6.85 -29.10
CA LEU A 79 -14.32 7.66 -29.74
C LEU A 79 -13.80 8.25 -31.06
N ASP A 80 -12.60 8.85 -31.06
CA ASP A 80 -11.98 9.39 -32.27
C ASP A 80 -11.81 8.32 -33.35
N LYS A 81 -11.34 7.13 -32.95
CA LYS A 81 -11.22 5.99 -33.86
C LYS A 81 -12.57 5.61 -34.48
N LEU A 82 -13.65 5.56 -33.69
CA LEU A 82 -14.99 5.22 -34.19
C LEU A 82 -15.49 6.29 -35.16
N ILE A 83 -15.30 7.58 -34.85
CA ILE A 83 -15.67 8.70 -35.74
C ILE A 83 -14.92 8.59 -37.07
N LEU A 84 -13.61 8.35 -37.03
CA LEU A 84 -12.79 8.19 -38.24
C LEU A 84 -13.21 6.98 -39.07
N GLN A 85 -13.54 5.86 -38.41
CA GLN A 85 -14.03 4.66 -39.11
C GLN A 85 -15.38 4.89 -39.77
N GLU A 86 -16.30 5.60 -39.12
CA GLU A 86 -17.61 5.93 -39.68
C GLU A 86 -17.47 6.87 -40.87
N ALA A 87 -16.68 7.94 -40.72
CA ALA A 87 -16.40 8.88 -41.81
C ALA A 87 -15.75 8.18 -43.03
N ALA A 88 -14.87 7.21 -42.79
CA ALA A 88 -14.19 6.46 -43.85
C ALA A 88 -15.09 5.41 -44.54
N ARG A 89 -16.18 4.96 -43.90
CA ARG A 89 -17.10 3.97 -44.48
C ARG A 89 -17.95 4.55 -45.61
N GLY A 90 -18.24 5.85 -45.57
CA GLY A 90 -19.01 6.56 -46.60
C GLY A 90 -20.49 6.11 -46.65
N ASN A 91 -21.41 7.08 -46.72
CA ASN A 91 -22.81 6.80 -47.03
C ASN A 91 -22.93 6.57 -48.55
N PHE A 92 -22.82 5.31 -48.99
CA PHE A 92 -23.22 4.88 -50.34
C PHE A 92 -24.62 4.27 -50.30
#